data_AF-A0AA41XHE1-F1
#
_entry.id   AF-A0AA41XHE1-F1
#
_cell.length_a   1.000
_cell.length_b   1.000
_cell.length_c   1.000
_cell.angle_alpha   90.00
_cell.angle_beta   90.00
_cell.angle_gamma   90.00
#
_symmetry.space_group_name_H-M   'P 1'
#
loop_
_entity.id
_entity.type
_entity.pdbx_description
1 polymer ?
#
loop_
_entity_poly.entity_id
_entity_poly.type
_entity_poly.pdbx_seq_one_letter_code
_entity_poly.pdbx_strand_id
1 'polypeptide(L)' 'MAKPHQVKQLLAADVVAEMEAGGETPPGALADRSSSGRFVVRIPAEVHRRLAIEAAEQNVSLNRLVSARLAG' A
#
# COMPACT_ATOMS: atom_id res chain seq x y z
N MET A 1 8.72 -18.51 19.15
CA MET A 1 8.34 -18.85 17.76
C MET A 1 8.36 -17.57 16.94
N ALA A 2 9.17 -17.50 15.87
CA ALA A 2 9.20 -16.33 15.00
C ALA A 2 7.86 -16.19 14.26
N LYS A 3 7.37 -14.96 14.11
CA LYS A 3 6.09 -14.70 13.42
C LYS A 3 6.23 -15.06 11.92
N PRO A 4 5.17 -15.54 11.23
CA PRO A 4 5.28 -16.03 9.86
C PRO A 4 5.81 -15.01 8.82
N HIS A 5 5.70 -13.70 9.09
CA HIS A 5 6.31 -12.68 8.25
C HIS A 5 7.82 -12.50 8.47
N GLN A 6 8.33 -12.78 9.68
CA GLN A 6 9.75 -12.67 9.99
C GLN A 6 10.58 -13.71 9.24
N VAL A 7 10.03 -14.92 9.02
CA VAL A 7 10.69 -15.98 8.25
C VAL A 7 10.96 -15.55 6.79
N LYS A 8 10.00 -14.85 6.18
CA LYS A 8 10.16 -14.34 4.80
C LYS A 8 11.19 -13.21 4.69
N GLN A 9 11.29 -12.36 5.71
CA GLN A 9 12.27 -11.27 5.76
C GLN A 9 13.69 -11.79 5.95
N LEU A 10 13.87 -12.82 6.78
CA LEU A 10 15.16 -13.48 6.97
C LEU A 10 15.65 -14.12 5.66
N LEU A 11 14.78 -14.87 4.97
CA LEU A 11 15.12 -15.45 3.67
C LEU A 11 15.50 -14.40 2.62
N ALA A 12 14.81 -13.26 2.60
CA ALA A 12 15.15 -12.18 1.69
C ALA A 12 16.51 -11.56 2.00
N ALA A 13 16.87 -11.44 3.28
CA ALA A 13 18.18 -10.92 3.70
C ALA A 13 19.31 -11.87 3.30
N ASP A 14 19.12 -13.17 3.47
CA ASP A 14 20.13 -14.18 3.09
C ASP A 14 20.38 -14.16 1.57
N VAL A 15 19.32 -14.09 0.76
CA VAL A 15 19.43 -14.01 -0.71
C VAL A 15 20.14 -12.72 -1.15
N VAL A 16 19.82 -11.59 -0.52
CA VAL A 16 20.49 -10.31 -0.82
C VAL A 16 21.98 -10.38 -0.51
N ALA A 17 22.36 -11.00 0.62
CA ALA A 17 23.76 -11.17 0.99
C ALA A 17 24.54 -12.08 0.01
N GLU A 18 23.91 -13.15 -0.49
CA GLU A 18 24.51 -13.98 -1.55
C GLU A 18 24.69 -13.21 -2.87
N MET A 19 23.71 -12.40 -3.27
CA MET A 19 23.81 -11.56 -4.47
C MET A 19 24.97 -10.56 -4.36
N GLU A 20 25.09 -9.86 -3.23
CA GLU A 20 26.19 -8.92 -2.98
C GLU A 20 27.56 -9.61 -2.97
N ALA A 21 27.67 -10.80 -2.38
CA ALA A 21 28.89 -11.60 -2.39
C ALA A 21 29.26 -12.10 -3.80
N GLY A 22 28.27 -12.34 -4.66
CA GLY A 22 28.44 -12.68 -6.07
C GLY A 22 28.76 -11.49 -6.98
N GLY A 23 28.75 -10.26 -6.46
CA GLY A 23 28.95 -9.03 -7.24
C GLY A 23 27.72 -8.61 -8.06
N GLU A 24 26.56 -9.17 -7.76
CA GLU A 24 25.28 -8.74 -8.33
C GLU A 24 24.72 -7.55 -7.55
N THR A 25 23.94 -6.69 -8.22
CA THR A 25 23.25 -5.58 -7.56
C THR A 25 21.83 -6.00 -7.20
N PRO A 26 21.48 -6.13 -5.91
CA PRO A 26 20.12 -6.44 -5.50
C PRO A 26 19.13 -5.36 -5.96
N PRO A 27 17.85 -5.72 -6.24
CA PRO A 27 16.84 -4.73 -6.53
C PRO A 27 16.59 -3.85 -5.30
N GLY A 28 16.36 -2.55 -5.52
CA GLY A 28 16.03 -1.62 -4.44
C GLY A 28 14.78 -2.07 -3.67
N ALA A 29 14.79 -1.92 -2.35
CA ALA A 29 13.73 -2.43 -1.51
C ALA A 29 12.39 -1.78 -1.89
N LEU A 30 11.31 -2.58 -1.89
CA LEU A 30 9.97 -2.06 -2.16
C LEU A 30 9.54 -1.03 -1.11
N ALA A 31 10.07 -1.13 0.12
CA ALA A 31 9.85 -0.19 1.21
C ALA A 31 10.50 1.17 0.98
N ASP A 32 11.57 1.23 0.19
CA ASP A 32 12.29 2.47 -0.12
C ASP A 32 11.61 3.28 -1.24
N ARG A 33 10.58 2.71 -1.88
CA ARG A 33 9.80 3.43 -2.89
C ARG A 33 8.94 4.49 -2.22
N SER A 34 9.07 5.73 -2.69
CA SER A 34 8.20 6.82 -2.24
C SER A 34 6.74 6.52 -2.58
N SER A 35 5.90 6.45 -1.56
CA SER A 35 4.46 6.24 -1.72
C SER A 35 3.80 7.58 -2.01
N SER A 36 3.26 7.75 -3.21
CA SER A 36 2.66 9.03 -3.66
C SER A 36 1.37 9.42 -2.95
N GLY A 37 0.76 8.50 -2.17
CA GLY A 37 -0.57 8.69 -1.58
C GLY A 37 -1.72 8.72 -2.59
N ARG A 38 -1.45 8.58 -3.90
CA ARG A 38 -2.47 8.55 -4.95
C ARG A 38 -2.95 7.13 -5.19
N PHE A 39 -4.24 6.91 -4.97
CA PHE A 39 -4.90 5.64 -5.22
C PHE A 39 -6.11 5.86 -6.14
N VAL A 40 -6.00 5.42 -7.40
CA VAL A 40 -7.06 5.60 -8.41
C VAL A 40 -7.83 4.29 -8.55
N VAL A 41 -9.13 4.32 -8.26
CA VAL A 41 -10.02 3.17 -8.38
C VAL A 41 -11.13 3.49 -9.37
N ARG A 42 -11.45 2.52 -10.22
CA ARG A 42 -12.64 2.58 -11.06
C ARG A 42 -13.80 1.93 -10.32
N ILE A 43 -14.88 2.67 -10.12
CA ILE A 43 -16.10 2.20 -9.47
C ILE A 43 -17.32 2.47 -10.36
N PRO A 44 -18.40 1.68 -10.25
CA PRO A 44 -19.66 1.97 -10.92
C PRO A 44 -20.21 3.36 -10.56
N ALA A 45 -20.94 3.99 -11.47
CA ALA A 45 -21.46 5.35 -11.28
C ALA A 45 -22.42 5.46 -10.08
N GLU A 46 -23.17 4.41 -9.78
CA GLU A 46 -24.05 4.33 -8.61
C GLU A 46 -23.28 4.39 -7.28
N VAL A 47 -22.13 3.72 -7.21
CA VAL A 47 -21.28 3.70 -6.02
C VAL A 47 -20.65 5.07 -5.82
N HIS A 48 -20.16 5.68 -6.90
CA HIS A 48 -19.64 7.04 -6.87
C HIS A 48 -20.72 8.03 -6.38
N ARG A 49 -21.95 7.94 -6.92
CA ARG A 49 -23.06 8.81 -6.51
C ARG A 49 -23.38 8.66 -5.02
N ARG A 50 -23.48 7.44 -4.52
CA ARG A 50 -23.76 7.17 -3.10
C ARG A 50 -22.68 7.78 -2.20
N LEU A 51 -21.40 7.58 -2.54
CA LEU A 51 -20.30 8.15 -1.76
C LEU A 51 -20.28 9.68 -1.80
N ALA A 52 -20.62 10.28 -2.93
CA ALA A 52 -20.68 11.74 -3.07
C ALA A 52 -21.81 12.35 -2.22
N ILE A 53 -22.99 11.71 -2.17
CA ILE A 53 -24.11 12.13 -1.32
C ILE A 53 -23.70 12.06 0.15
N GLU A 54 -23.15 10.92 0.58
CA GLU A 54 -22.75 10.72 1.97
C GLU A 54 -21.67 11.71 2.42
N ALA A 55 -20.69 12.01 1.56
CA ALA A 55 -19.66 12.99 1.85
C ALA A 55 -20.27 14.40 2.04
N ALA A 56 -21.27 14.75 1.21
CA ALA A 56 -21.98 16.03 1.32
C ALA A 56 -22.80 16.11 2.62
N GLU A 57 -23.51 15.04 2.99
CA GLU A 57 -24.26 14.96 4.26
C GLU A 57 -23.35 15.14 5.48
N GLN A 58 -22.14 14.57 5.44
CA GLN A 58 -21.14 14.68 6.50
C GLN A 58 -20.32 15.98 6.44
N ASN A 59 -20.55 16.86 5.46
CA ASN A 59 -19.76 18.07 5.22
C ASN A 59 -18.25 17.81 5.12
N VAL A 60 -17.88 16.74 4.42
CA VAL A 60 -16.47 16.37 4.15
C VAL A 60 -16.23 16.18 2.66
N SER A 61 -14.96 16.22 2.26
CA SER A 61 -14.61 15.86 0.88
C SER A 61 -14.78 14.35 0.65
N LEU A 62 -15.09 13.98 -0.59
CA LEU A 62 -15.17 12.59 -1.02
C LEU A 62 -13.86 11.82 -0.70
N ASN A 63 -12.71 12.46 -0.94
CA ASN A 63 -11.40 11.88 -0.59
C ASN A 63 -11.29 11.62 0.91
N ARG A 64 -11.73 12.54 1.78
CA ARG A 64 -11.68 12.34 3.24
C ARG A 64 -12.55 11.15 3.68
N LEU A 65 -13.76 11.04 3.14
CA LEU A 65 -14.65 9.90 3.42
C LEU A 65 -14.02 8.57 2.99
N VAL A 66 -13.48 8.51 1.76
CA VAL A 66 -12.85 7.29 1.24
C VAL A 66 -11.58 6.94 2.01
N SER A 67 -10.72 7.92 2.30
CA SER A 67 -9.50 7.70 3.09
C SER A 67 -9.81 7.16 4.49
N ALA A 68 -10.84 7.68 5.17
CA ALA A 68 -11.24 7.17 6.48
C ALA A 68 -11.70 5.71 6.42
N ARG A 69 -12.41 5.32 5.34
CA ARG A 69 -12.85 3.92 5.13
C ARG A 69 -11.72 2.96 4.76
N LEU A 70 -10.67 3.44 4.09
CA LEU A 70 -9.50 2.63 3.73
C LEU A 70 -8.53 2.43 4.89
N ALA A 71 -8.56 3.31 5.89
CA ALA A 71 -7.64 3.29 7.03
C ALA A 71 -8.11 2.39 8.19
N GLY A 72 -9.33 1.85 8.14
CA GLY A 72 -9.89 0.90 9.11
C GLY A 72 -9.87 -0.53 8.59
#